data_AF-A0A1S9D561-F1
#
_entry.id   AF-A0A1S9D561-F1
#
_cell.length_a   1.000
_cell.length_b   1.000
_cell.length_c   1.000
_cell.angle_alpha   90.00
_cell.angle_beta   90.00
_cell.angle_gamma   90.00
#
_symmetry.space_group_name_H-M   'P 1'
#
loop_
_entity.id
_entity.type
_entity.pdbx_description
1 polymer ?
#
loop_
_entity_poly.entity_id
_entity_poly.type
_entity_poly.pdbx_seq_one_letter_code
_entity_poly.pdbx_strand_id
1 'polypeptide(L)'
;MSSLTSISQPALTPYHRLFGRIVMSPLLAVHAALYLNFFAQSSHPDFGSLLAKRIQDPDVQWGFGGLTFAFMILFFVRPLRTAFWVQLWPTSSVKARREMFYYGHVSLVVLLCIAAYFHVAQAQIFVIEALGASALNGVCGLLLG
;
A
#
# COMPACT_ATOMS: atom_id res chain seq x y z
N MET A 1 -6.44 12.02 16.31
CA MET A 1 -7.59 11.17 16.67
C MET A 1 -8.37 10.92 15.39
N SER A 2 -9.19 9.87 15.34
CA SER A 2 -10.26 9.84 14.33
C SER A 2 -11.36 10.78 14.82
N SER A 3 -11.56 11.91 14.12
CA SER A 3 -12.61 12.88 14.48
C SER A 3 -14.01 12.30 14.24
N LEU A 4 -14.14 11.39 13.25
CA LEU A 4 -15.41 10.75 12.92
C LEU A 4 -15.84 9.69 13.94
N THR A 5 -14.89 8.92 14.47
CA THR A 5 -15.21 7.80 15.36
C THR A 5 -14.90 8.08 16.82
N SER A 6 -14.32 9.24 17.14
CA SER A 6 -13.80 9.60 18.47
C SER A 6 -12.73 8.66 19.04
N ILE A 7 -12.26 7.69 18.24
CA ILE A 7 -11.23 6.73 18.67
C ILE A 7 -9.86 7.42 18.63
N SER A 8 -9.09 7.24 19.71
CA SER A 8 -7.76 7.80 19.83
C SER A 8 -6.75 7.13 18.87
N GLN A 9 -5.78 7.90 18.39
CA GLN A 9 -4.70 7.37 17.53
C GLN A 9 -3.90 6.23 18.19
N PRO A 10 -3.60 6.28 19.51
CA PRO A 10 -2.95 5.17 20.20
C PRO A 10 -3.76 3.86 20.15
N ALA A 11 -5.09 3.94 20.15
CA ALA A 11 -5.95 2.76 20.03
C ALA A 11 -5.98 2.20 18.60
N LEU A 12 -5.99 3.05 17.56
CA LEU A 12 -6.04 2.61 16.15
C LEU A 12 -4.70 2.06 15.62
N THR A 13 -3.58 2.56 16.15
CA THR A 13 -2.24 2.24 15.62
C THR A 13 -1.91 0.73 15.65
N PRO A 14 -2.19 -0.02 16.74
CA PRO A 14 -2.00 -1.47 16.76
C PRO A 14 -2.83 -2.20 15.70
N TYR A 15 -4.09 -1.82 15.51
CA TYR A 15 -4.95 -2.43 14.48
C TYR A 15 -4.44 -2.14 13.07
N HIS A 16 -4.11 -0.89 12.75
CA HIS A 16 -3.51 -0.53 11.45
C HIS A 16 -2.27 -1.37 11.13
N ARG A 17 -1.39 -1.58 12.13
CA ARG A 17 -0.18 -2.43 11.96
C ARG A 17 -0.53 -3.89 11.77
N LEU A 18 -1.50 -4.42 12.51
CA LEU A 18 -1.94 -5.80 12.39
C LEU A 18 -2.54 -6.06 11.01
N PHE A 19 -3.50 -5.23 10.58
CA PHE A 19 -4.10 -5.31 9.25
C PHE A 19 -3.05 -5.14 8.15
N GLY A 20 -2.12 -4.18 8.29
CA GLY A 20 -1.03 -4.02 7.33
C GLY A 20 -0.19 -5.28 7.16
N ARG A 21 0.14 -5.99 8.25
CA ARG A 21 0.88 -7.25 8.20
C ARG A 21 0.09 -8.39 7.58
N ILE A 22 -1.20 -8.51 7.90
CA ILE A 22 -2.06 -9.58 7.38
C ILE A 22 -2.41 -9.34 5.91
N VAL A 23 -2.68 -8.10 5.51
CA VAL A 23 -3.09 -7.79 4.14
C VAL A 23 -1.89 -7.78 3.21
N MET A 24 -0.80 -7.10 3.58
CA MET A 24 0.34 -6.93 2.66
C MET A 24 1.18 -8.19 2.53
N SER A 25 1.46 -8.91 3.62
CA SER A 25 2.42 -10.02 3.58
C SER A 25 1.80 -11.35 3.12
N PRO A 26 0.79 -11.94 3.79
CA PRO A 26 0.20 -13.17 3.28
C PRO A 26 -0.80 -12.89 2.17
N LEU A 27 -1.80 -12.01 2.32
CA LEU A 27 -2.88 -11.94 1.32
C LEU A 27 -2.40 -11.43 -0.04
N LEU A 28 -1.72 -10.29 -0.09
CA LEU A 28 -1.29 -9.71 -1.37
C LEU A 28 -0.15 -10.51 -2.03
N ALA A 29 0.89 -10.87 -1.27
CA ALA A 29 2.04 -11.57 -1.86
C ALA A 29 1.69 -13.01 -2.27
N VAL A 30 0.90 -13.74 -1.47
CA VAL A 30 0.45 -15.09 -1.84
C VAL A 30 -0.51 -15.01 -3.02
N HIS A 31 -1.43 -14.05 -3.06
CA HIS A 31 -2.28 -13.81 -4.23
C HIS A 31 -1.45 -13.66 -5.51
N ALA A 32 -0.45 -12.77 -5.49
CA ALA A 32 0.43 -12.56 -6.64
C ALA A 32 1.19 -13.84 -7.03
N ALA A 33 1.77 -14.55 -6.06
CA ALA A 33 2.50 -15.78 -6.30
C ALA A 33 1.62 -16.88 -6.91
N LEU A 34 0.40 -17.06 -6.40
CA LEU A 34 -0.55 -18.06 -6.90
C LEU A 34 -0.96 -17.76 -8.34
N TYR A 35 -1.29 -16.50 -8.66
CA TYR A 35 -1.67 -16.11 -10.01
C TYR A 35 -0.51 -16.20 -11.01
N LEU A 36 0.69 -15.76 -10.62
CA LEU A 36 1.87 -15.89 -11.48
C LEU A 36 2.21 -17.35 -11.75
N ASN A 37 2.12 -18.21 -10.72
CA ASN A 37 2.33 -19.63 -10.88
C ASN A 37 1.25 -20.27 -11.79
N PHE A 38 -0.03 -19.92 -11.60
CA PHE A 38 -1.11 -20.37 -12.48
C PHE A 38 -0.88 -19.94 -13.93
N PHE A 39 -0.50 -18.68 -14.16
CA PHE A 39 -0.21 -18.17 -15.49
C PHE A 39 1.01 -18.84 -16.14
N ALA A 40 2.04 -19.16 -15.36
CA ALA A 40 3.24 -19.84 -15.87
C ALA A 40 2.96 -21.29 -16.29
N GLN A 41 2.07 -21.98 -15.58
CA GLN A 41 1.71 -23.38 -15.85
C GLN A 41 0.63 -23.53 -16.93
N SER A 42 -0.07 -22.45 -17.28
CA SER A 42 -1.13 -22.48 -18.29
C SER A 42 -0.57 -22.18 -19.67
N SER A 43 -0.92 -22.99 -20.68
CA SER A 43 -0.55 -22.75 -22.07
C SER A 43 -1.42 -21.65 -22.70
N HIS A 44 -0.89 -20.99 -23.74
CA HIS A 44 -1.64 -20.02 -24.55
C HIS A 44 -1.31 -20.22 -26.04
N PRO A 45 -2.31 -20.25 -26.94
CA PRO A 45 -2.11 -20.55 -28.36
C PRO A 45 -1.08 -19.64 -29.04
N ASP A 46 -1.15 -18.34 -28.80
CA ASP A 46 -0.28 -17.37 -29.51
C ASP A 46 1.01 -16.99 -28.76
N PHE A 47 1.08 -17.25 -27.44
CA PHE A 47 2.16 -16.76 -26.57
C PHE A 47 2.96 -17.89 -25.89
N GLY A 48 2.61 -19.15 -26.16
CA GLY A 48 3.19 -20.34 -25.51
C GLY A 48 2.69 -20.54 -24.08
N SER A 49 2.75 -19.51 -23.24
CA SER A 49 2.21 -19.49 -21.87
C SER A 49 1.25 -18.33 -21.64
N LEU A 50 0.32 -18.52 -20.72
CA LEU A 50 -0.60 -17.47 -20.29
C LEU A 50 0.16 -16.33 -19.59
N LEU A 51 1.26 -16.61 -18.89
CA LEU A 51 2.10 -15.57 -18.28
C LEU A 51 2.67 -14.59 -19.30
N ALA A 52 3.21 -15.11 -20.42
CA ALA A 52 3.80 -14.28 -21.48
C ALA A 52 2.78 -13.33 -22.12
N LYS A 53 1.51 -13.75 -22.17
CA LYS A 53 0.38 -12.90 -22.58
C LYS A 53 0.01 -11.91 -21.49
N ARG A 54 -0.29 -12.41 -20.29
CA ARG A 54 -0.92 -11.65 -19.19
C ARG A 54 -0.04 -10.52 -18.66
N ILE A 55 1.29 -10.64 -18.71
CA ILE A 55 2.20 -9.54 -18.31
C ILE A 55 2.05 -8.27 -19.18
N GLN A 56 1.50 -8.42 -20.39
CA GLN A 56 1.23 -7.31 -21.30
C GLN A 56 -0.15 -6.67 -21.06
N ASP A 57 -1.02 -7.33 -20.29
CA ASP A 57 -2.34 -6.80 -20.00
C ASP A 57 -2.27 -5.71 -18.91
N PRO A 58 -3.00 -4.59 -19.07
CA PRO A 58 -2.94 -3.48 -18.13
C PRO A 58 -3.29 -3.84 -16.69
N ASP A 59 -4.25 -4.73 -16.47
CA ASP A 59 -4.67 -5.17 -15.13
C ASP A 59 -3.49 -5.81 -14.38
N VAL A 60 -2.73 -6.68 -15.03
CA VAL A 60 -1.57 -7.34 -14.42
C VAL A 60 -0.42 -6.36 -14.19
N GLN A 61 -0.21 -5.39 -15.08
CA GLN A 61 0.79 -4.32 -14.88
C GLN A 61 0.47 -3.47 -13.65
N TRP A 62 -0.80 -3.10 -13.46
CA TRP A 62 -1.25 -2.45 -12.23
C TRP A 62 -1.06 -3.35 -11.00
N GLY A 63 -1.26 -4.65 -11.13
CA GLY A 63 -0.96 -5.64 -10.09
C GLY A 63 0.52 -5.64 -9.67
N PHE A 64 1.44 -5.61 -10.63
CA PHE A 64 2.88 -5.47 -10.36
C PHE A 64 3.24 -4.11 -9.75
N GLY A 65 2.59 -3.03 -10.19
CA GLY A 65 2.70 -1.72 -9.56
C GLY A 65 2.28 -1.76 -8.09
N GLY A 66 1.13 -2.35 -7.79
CA GLY A 66 0.64 -2.55 -6.43
C GLY A 66 1.60 -3.38 -5.57
N LEU A 67 2.15 -4.46 -6.11
CA LEU A 67 3.15 -5.28 -5.41
C LEU A 67 4.42 -4.48 -5.09
N THR A 68 4.91 -3.69 -6.05
CA THR A 68 6.04 -2.78 -5.85
C THR A 68 5.78 -1.80 -4.71
N PHE A 69 4.62 -1.13 -4.73
CA PHE A 69 4.27 -0.17 -3.68
C PHE A 69 4.10 -0.85 -2.32
N ALA A 70 3.52 -2.04 -2.26
CA ALA A 70 3.42 -2.81 -1.02
C ALA A 70 4.79 -3.14 -0.44
N PHE A 71 5.75 -3.58 -1.27
CA PHE A 71 7.14 -3.78 -0.83
C PHE A 71 7.76 -2.48 -0.34
N MET A 72 7.62 -1.37 -1.09
CA MET A 72 8.12 -0.07 -0.64
C MET A 72 7.51 0.32 0.70
N ILE A 73 6.20 0.18 0.92
CA ILE A 73 5.53 0.48 2.20
C ILE A 73 6.11 -0.34 3.35
N LEU A 74 6.31 -1.64 3.13
CA LEU A 74 6.84 -2.55 4.14
C LEU A 74 8.32 -2.30 4.45
N PHE A 75 9.12 -1.94 3.46
CA PHE A 75 10.56 -1.69 3.59
C PHE A 75 10.91 -0.23 3.89
N PHE A 76 9.97 0.69 3.70
CA PHE A 76 10.06 2.07 4.16
C PHE A 76 9.90 2.10 5.69
N VAL A 77 10.82 1.46 6.39
CA VAL A 77 10.78 1.25 7.84
C VAL A 77 11.52 2.36 8.58
N ARG A 78 10.73 3.08 9.38
CA ARG A 78 11.02 3.84 10.60
C ARG A 78 12.18 4.85 10.61
N PRO A 79 11.93 6.10 11.04
CA PRO A 79 12.97 7.12 11.30
C PRO A 79 13.85 6.84 12.54
N LEU A 80 13.89 5.60 13.07
CA LEU A 80 14.60 5.25 14.29
C LEU A 80 15.73 4.25 14.00
N ARG A 81 16.92 4.81 13.79
CA ARG A 81 18.26 4.22 14.00
C ARG A 81 18.71 2.99 13.20
N THR A 82 17.86 2.21 12.53
CA THR A 82 18.26 0.91 11.97
C THR A 82 18.49 0.83 10.47
N ALA A 83 18.00 1.78 9.68
CA ALA A 83 18.30 1.80 8.24
C ALA A 83 19.63 2.52 7.98
N PHE A 84 20.60 1.81 7.40
CA PHE A 84 21.93 2.33 7.02
C PHE A 84 21.84 3.67 6.27
N TRP A 85 20.89 3.80 5.35
CA TRP A 85 20.64 5.02 4.57
C TRP A 85 20.20 6.24 5.40
N VAL A 86 19.60 6.03 6.59
CA VAL A 86 19.18 7.12 7.50
C VAL A 86 20.36 7.64 8.32
N GLN A 87 21.43 6.85 8.50
CA GLN A 87 22.68 7.33 9.13
C GLN A 87 23.45 8.29 8.20
N LEU A 88 23.26 8.20 6.88
CA LEU A 88 23.79 9.15 5.90
C LEU A 88 23.12 10.53 5.92
N TRP A 89 22.04 10.71 6.71
CA TRP A 89 21.37 12.01 6.91
C TRP A 89 21.57 12.56 8.34
N PRO A 90 22.81 12.83 8.77
CA PRO A 90 23.15 13.13 10.17
C PRO A 90 22.59 14.47 10.67
N THR A 91 22.12 15.35 9.79
CA THR A 91 21.67 16.72 10.11
C THR A 91 20.16 16.90 10.25
N SER A 92 19.35 15.87 9.96
CA SER A 92 17.88 16.00 9.97
C SER A 92 17.29 15.77 11.36
N SER A 93 16.48 16.73 11.85
CA SER A 93 15.82 16.67 13.15
C SER A 93 14.87 15.48 13.27
N VAL A 94 14.63 14.99 14.49
CA VAL A 94 13.66 13.89 14.75
C VAL A 94 12.27 14.23 14.18
N LYS A 95 11.87 15.50 14.24
CA LYS A 95 10.61 16.00 13.66
C LYS A 95 10.60 15.84 12.13
N ALA A 96 11.63 16.30 11.44
CA ALA A 96 11.71 16.22 9.98
C ALA A 96 11.71 14.76 9.49
N ARG A 97 12.40 13.86 10.19
CA ARG A 97 12.38 12.42 9.87
C ARG A 97 10.99 11.80 10.07
N ARG A 98 10.24 12.24 11.09
CA ARG A 98 8.88 11.77 11.35
C ARG A 98 7.90 12.28 10.29
N GLU A 99 8.03 13.52 9.86
CA GLU A 99 7.23 14.11 8.78
C GLU A 99 7.52 13.44 7.44
N MET A 100 8.78 13.22 7.10
CA MET A 100 9.18 12.49 5.89
C MET A 100 8.60 11.07 5.87
N PHE A 101 8.68 10.35 7.01
CA PHE A 101 8.06 9.04 7.12
C PHE A 101 6.55 9.12 6.91
N TYR A 102 5.88 10.07 7.56
CA TYR A 102 4.44 10.24 7.47
C TYR A 102 3.98 10.53 6.05
N TYR A 103 4.51 11.57 5.41
CA TYR A 103 4.11 11.95 4.05
C TYR A 103 4.51 10.88 3.03
N GLY A 104 5.71 10.31 3.15
CA GLY A 104 6.15 9.23 2.27
C GLY A 104 5.25 8.00 2.38
N HIS A 105 4.92 7.55 3.59
CA HIS A 105 4.06 6.40 3.81
C HIS A 105 2.64 6.64 3.28
N VAL A 106 2.05 7.81 3.56
CA VAL A 106 0.71 8.15 3.06
C VAL A 106 0.68 8.22 1.54
N SER A 107 1.67 8.86 0.90
CA SER A 107 1.77 8.92 -0.57
C SER A 107 1.88 7.55 -1.20
N LEU A 108 2.69 6.65 -0.62
CA LEU A 108 2.79 5.27 -1.10
C LEU A 108 1.47 4.51 -0.97
N VAL A 109 0.72 4.72 0.13
CA VAL A 109 -0.61 4.12 0.30
C VAL A 109 -1.60 4.64 -0.75
N VAL A 110 -1.58 5.93 -1.08
CA VAL A 110 -2.41 6.49 -2.16
C VAL A 110 -2.07 5.87 -3.52
N LEU A 111 -0.77 5.72 -3.83
CA LEU A 111 -0.34 5.05 -5.06
C LEU A 111 -0.76 3.58 -5.11
N LEU A 112 -0.69 2.88 -3.97
CA LEU A 112 -1.21 1.52 -3.84
C LEU A 112 -2.72 1.45 -4.09
N CYS A 113 -3.50 2.41 -3.55
CA CYS A 113 -4.94 2.51 -3.81
C CYS A 113 -5.24 2.75 -5.30
N ILE A 114 -4.49 3.63 -5.97
CA ILE A 114 -4.62 3.86 -7.42
C ILE A 114 -4.33 2.57 -8.19
N ALA A 115 -3.25 1.87 -7.86
CA ALA A 115 -2.92 0.60 -8.49
C ALA A 115 -4.02 -0.45 -8.29
N ALA A 116 -4.56 -0.57 -7.07
CA ALA A 116 -5.66 -1.49 -6.77
C ALA A 116 -6.95 -1.15 -7.55
N TYR A 117 -7.27 0.14 -7.71
CA TYR A 117 -8.45 0.60 -8.44
C TYR A 117 -8.41 0.19 -9.93
N PHE A 118 -7.25 0.31 -10.56
CA PHE A 118 -7.07 -0.03 -11.97
C PHE A 118 -6.70 -1.51 -12.20
N HIS A 119 -6.28 -2.23 -11.16
CA HIS A 119 -6.00 -3.66 -11.24
C HIS A 119 -7.28 -4.47 -11.45
N VAL A 120 -8.36 -4.19 -10.71
CA VAL A 120 -9.59 -4.99 -10.81
C VAL A 120 -10.85 -4.22 -10.39
N ALA A 121 -11.94 -4.38 -11.13
CA ALA A 121 -13.20 -3.66 -10.89
C ALA A 121 -13.80 -3.92 -9.49
N GLN A 122 -13.67 -5.14 -8.98
CA GLN A 122 -14.18 -5.56 -7.68
C GLN A 122 -13.52 -4.79 -6.52
N ALA A 123 -12.30 -4.30 -6.70
CA ALA A 123 -11.59 -3.52 -5.68
C ALA A 123 -12.00 -2.04 -5.65
N GLN A 124 -12.60 -1.52 -6.73
CA GLN A 124 -12.81 -0.09 -6.93
C GLN A 124 -13.68 0.53 -5.83
N ILE A 125 -14.79 -0.11 -5.48
CA ILE A 125 -15.70 0.40 -4.46
C ILE A 125 -15.00 0.50 -3.10
N PHE A 126 -14.23 -0.52 -2.72
CA PHE A 126 -13.50 -0.54 -1.46
C PHE A 126 -12.38 0.51 -1.42
N VAL A 127 -11.73 0.77 -2.56
CA VAL A 127 -10.75 1.86 -2.68
C VAL A 127 -11.43 3.22 -2.49
N ILE A 128 -12.58 3.45 -3.13
CA ILE A 128 -13.35 4.70 -2.99
C ILE A 128 -13.79 4.88 -1.53
N GLU A 129 -14.31 3.84 -0.89
CA GLU A 129 -14.71 3.88 0.52
C GLU A 129 -13.53 4.22 1.44
N ALA A 130 -12.37 3.59 1.23
CA ALA A 130 -11.19 3.83 2.04
C ALA A 130 -10.65 5.27 1.89
N LEU A 131 -10.54 5.75 0.64
CA LEU A 131 -10.08 7.11 0.36
C LEU A 131 -11.10 8.16 0.83
N GLY A 132 -12.39 7.91 0.61
CA GLY A 132 -13.48 8.76 1.05
C GLY A 132 -13.53 8.91 2.57
N ALA A 133 -13.48 7.79 3.31
CA ALA A 133 -13.46 7.81 4.77
C ALA A 133 -12.21 8.54 5.32
N SER A 134 -11.05 8.32 4.70
CA SER A 134 -9.80 9.00 5.06
C SER A 134 -9.89 10.52 4.85
N ALA A 135 -10.39 10.94 3.69
CA ALA A 135 -10.56 12.35 3.35
C ALA A 135 -11.57 13.04 4.27
N LEU A 136 -12.72 12.42 4.52
CA LEU A 136 -13.74 12.94 5.44
C LEU A 136 -13.17 13.09 6.85
N ASN A 137 -12.44 12.09 7.35
CA ASN A 137 -11.81 12.18 8.67
C ASN A 137 -10.78 13.32 8.74
N GLY A 138 -10.00 13.53 7.67
CA GLY A 138 -9.06 14.64 7.56
C GLY A 138 -9.75 16.00 7.58
N VAL A 139 -10.81 16.17 6.79
CA VAL A 139 -11.61 17.40 6.74
C VAL A 139 -12.26 17.70 8.09
N CYS A 140 -12.89 16.71 8.73
CA CYS A 140 -13.44 16.89 10.07
C CYS A 140 -12.36 17.24 11.10
N GLY A 141 -11.16 16.66 10.99
CA GLY A 141 -10.02 17.02 11.83
C GLY A 141 -9.58 18.47 11.67
N LEU A 142 -9.62 19.01 10.45
CA LEU A 142 -9.29 20.41 10.17
C LEU A 142 -10.37 21.39 10.64
N LEU A 143 -11.64 20.99 10.59
CA LEU A 143 -12.76 21.86 10.96
C LEU A 143 -13.04 21.88 12.48
N LEU A 144 -12.70 20.80 13.18
CA LEU A 144 -13.01 20.62 14.61
C LEU A 144 -11.78 20.77 15.54
N GLY A 145 -10.58 20.94 14.97
CA GLY A 145 -9.31 21.08 15.70
C GLY A 145 -8.82 22.51 15.73
#